data_AF-A0A8J8C6Z9-F1
#
_entry.id   AF-A0A8J8C6Z9-F1
#
_cell.length_a   1.000
_cell.length_b   1.000
_cell.length_c   1.000
_cell.angle_alpha   90.00
_cell.angle_beta   90.00
_cell.angle_gamma   90.00
#
_symmetry.space_group_name_H-M   'P 1'
#
loop_
_entity.id
_entity.type
_entity.pdbx_description
1 polymer ?
#
loop_
_entity_poly.entity_id
_entity_poly.type
_entity_poly.pdbx_seq_one_letter_code
_entity_poly.pdbx_strand_id
1 'polypeptide(L)'
;MSVTDSPGHRTSIGLSNRLSNVASVGARLSGVAVALIVIAFLTDPTPTKDLPGVGLPVTLPVSQPDLGHSVASYFVGMWLFEFTFPLLLLAAYDRFELAEPWQRRLLVGLPVAYMTTLLAYCSLVYVPLVSPAPLGPAATAVCYAFCATGAPIWGTVTAAVAGLGALAWVSAERDWARQGWLAVLFGVLSLPLGVPAVYWGYRRVRRKTV
;
A
#
# COMPACT_ATOMS: atom_id res chain seq x y z
N MET A 1 9.05 -8.19 54.93
CA MET A 1 7.98 -8.21 53.91
C MET A 1 8.65 -8.22 52.55
N SER A 2 8.71 -9.39 51.90
CA SER A 2 9.30 -9.55 50.57
C SER A 2 8.17 -9.37 49.56
N VAL A 3 8.24 -8.30 48.77
CA VAL A 3 7.37 -8.09 47.62
C VAL A 3 7.87 -9.04 46.53
N THR A 4 7.18 -10.16 46.36
CA THR A 4 7.36 -11.01 45.19
C THR A 4 6.75 -10.29 43.98
N ASP A 5 7.60 -9.70 43.16
CA ASP A 5 7.25 -9.25 41.82
C ASP A 5 6.80 -10.48 41.01
N SER A 6 5.49 -10.57 40.76
CA SER A 6 4.99 -11.48 39.73
C SER A 6 5.49 -10.99 38.38
N PRO A 7 6.09 -11.83 37.52
CA PRO A 7 6.40 -11.43 36.16
C PRO A 7 5.08 -11.22 35.43
N GLY A 8 4.62 -9.97 35.41
CA GLY A 8 3.53 -9.51 34.60
C GLY A 8 3.75 -9.97 33.17
N HIS A 9 2.82 -10.77 32.69
CA HIS A 9 2.73 -11.22 31.31
C HIS A 9 2.82 -9.98 30.41
N ARG A 10 4.00 -9.71 29.84
CA ARG A 10 4.18 -8.70 28.80
C ARG A 10 3.34 -9.21 27.62
N THR A 11 2.08 -8.79 27.55
CA THR A 11 1.25 -8.94 26.36
C THR A 11 2.02 -8.25 25.24
N SER A 12 2.62 -9.06 24.37
CA SER A 12 3.47 -8.60 23.28
C SER A 12 2.76 -7.49 22.51
N ILE A 13 3.39 -6.31 22.44
CA ILE A 13 2.84 -5.14 21.73
C ILE A 13 2.86 -5.37 20.20
N GLY A 14 3.55 -6.42 19.72
CA GLY A 14 3.71 -6.82 18.32
C GLY A 14 2.59 -7.68 17.73
N LEU A 15 2.79 -8.09 16.49
CA LEU A 15 1.85 -8.93 15.73
C LEU A 15 1.76 -10.34 16.33
N SER A 16 0.65 -11.04 16.08
CA SER A 16 0.62 -12.49 16.34
C SER A 16 1.65 -13.22 15.47
N ASN A 17 2.19 -14.35 15.93
CA ASN A 17 3.22 -15.12 15.19
C ASN A 17 2.82 -15.42 13.74
N ARG A 18 1.55 -15.76 13.48
CA ARG A 18 1.06 -16.01 12.11
C ARG A 18 1.12 -14.75 11.24
N LEU A 19 0.68 -13.62 11.79
CA LEU A 19 0.65 -12.34 11.07
C LEU A 19 2.06 -11.78 10.87
N SER A 20 2.96 -11.95 11.85
CA SER A 20 4.39 -11.62 11.73
C SER A 20 5.04 -12.42 10.60
N ASN A 21 4.79 -13.73 10.52
CA ASN A 21 5.29 -14.57 9.44
C ASN A 21 4.81 -14.10 8.06
N VAL A 22 3.50 -13.85 7.91
CA VAL A 22 2.92 -13.33 6.66
C VAL A 22 3.52 -11.97 6.29
N ALA A 23 3.64 -11.06 7.27
CA ALA A 23 4.25 -9.76 7.07
C ALA A 23 5.71 -9.88 6.61
N SER A 24 6.48 -10.78 7.21
CA SER A 24 7.89 -11.00 6.85
C SER A 24 8.08 -11.55 5.43
N VAL A 25 7.20 -12.46 5.00
CA VAL A 25 7.19 -12.99 3.63
C VAL A 25 6.80 -11.87 2.66
N GLY A 26 5.75 -11.11 2.97
CA GLY A 26 5.34 -9.96 2.20
C GLY A 26 6.46 -8.93 2.04
N ALA A 27 7.18 -8.59 3.12
CA ALA A 27 8.31 -7.67 3.05
C ALA A 27 9.42 -8.12 2.09
N ARG A 28 9.76 -9.42 2.10
CA ARG A 28 10.74 -9.99 1.15
C ARG A 28 10.23 -9.93 -0.28
N LEU A 29 8.97 -10.27 -0.50
CA LEU A 29 8.34 -10.20 -1.82
C LEU A 29 8.21 -8.77 -2.34
N SER A 30 8.01 -7.76 -1.48
CA SER A 30 8.10 -6.34 -1.87
C SER A 30 9.49 -5.98 -2.39
N GLY A 31 10.55 -6.54 -1.80
CA GLY A 31 11.91 -6.38 -2.31
C GLY A 31 12.09 -7.00 -3.69
N VAL A 32 11.56 -8.21 -3.90
CA VAL A 32 11.53 -8.86 -5.22
C VAL A 32 10.72 -8.04 -6.22
N ALA A 33 9.58 -7.49 -5.81
CA ALA A 33 8.72 -6.65 -6.63
C ALA A 33 9.45 -5.40 -7.13
N VAL A 34 10.13 -4.68 -6.23
CA VAL A 34 10.94 -3.52 -6.59
C VAL A 34 12.08 -3.92 -7.54
N ALA A 35 12.75 -5.05 -7.30
CA ALA A 35 13.80 -5.54 -8.19
C ALA A 35 13.26 -5.82 -9.61
N LEU A 36 12.10 -6.44 -9.74
CA LEU A 36 11.45 -6.70 -11.02
C LEU A 36 11.06 -5.40 -11.75
N ILE A 37 10.51 -4.42 -11.03
CA ILE A 37 10.15 -3.11 -11.57
C ILE A 37 11.42 -2.38 -12.05
N VAL A 38 12.49 -2.37 -11.27
CA VAL A 38 13.77 -1.75 -11.65
C VAL A 38 14.36 -2.45 -12.88
N ILE A 39 14.43 -3.78 -12.88
CA ILE A 39 14.91 -4.55 -14.04
C ILE A 39 14.08 -4.22 -15.28
N ALA A 40 12.76 -4.10 -15.15
CA ALA A 40 11.91 -3.69 -16.26
C ALA A 40 12.34 -2.33 -16.84
N PHE A 41 12.55 -1.32 -15.99
CA PHE A 41 13.04 0.00 -16.43
C PHE A 41 14.42 -0.04 -17.07
N LEU A 42 15.34 -0.85 -16.53
CA LEU A 42 16.70 -0.97 -17.07
C LEU A 42 16.75 -1.69 -18.43
N THR A 43 15.71 -2.46 -18.76
CA THR A 43 15.66 -3.31 -19.96
C THR A 43 14.63 -2.86 -20.98
N ASP A 44 13.92 -1.76 -20.72
CA ASP A 44 12.92 -1.22 -21.62
C ASP A 44 13.58 -0.33 -22.69
N PRO A 45 13.58 -0.76 -23.98
CA PRO A 45 14.23 -0.02 -25.05
C PRO A 45 13.46 1.26 -25.46
N THR A 46 12.21 1.41 -25.02
CA THR A 46 11.34 2.54 -25.35
C THR A 46 10.55 2.95 -24.11
N PRO A 47 10.42 4.26 -23.78
CA PRO A 47 9.63 4.66 -22.62
C PRO A 47 8.20 4.10 -22.70
N THR A 48 7.75 3.38 -21.66
CA THR A 48 6.35 2.95 -21.55
C THR A 48 5.38 4.14 -21.64
N LYS A 49 4.15 3.90 -22.09
CA LYS A 49 3.09 4.93 -22.13
C LYS A 49 2.75 5.48 -20.74
N ASP A 50 3.03 4.71 -19.68
CA ASP A 50 2.77 5.09 -18.29
C ASP A 50 3.82 6.08 -17.77
N LEU A 51 5.02 6.11 -18.38
CA LEU A 51 6.14 6.98 -18.03
C LEU A 51 6.77 7.60 -19.29
N PRO A 52 6.05 8.50 -19.97
CA PRO A 52 6.54 9.11 -21.21
C PRO A 52 7.83 9.88 -20.95
N GLY A 53 8.87 9.55 -21.73
CA GLY A 53 10.19 10.18 -21.63
C GLY A 53 11.12 9.63 -20.54
N VAL A 54 10.71 8.58 -19.81
CA VAL A 54 11.57 7.88 -18.85
C VAL A 54 11.90 6.49 -19.41
N GLY A 55 13.03 6.41 -20.10
CA GLY A 55 13.65 5.17 -20.55
C GLY A 55 15.16 5.35 -20.52
N LEU A 56 15.91 4.32 -20.14
CA LEU A 56 17.36 4.39 -20.22
C LEU A 56 17.80 4.25 -21.68
N PRO A 57 18.86 4.96 -22.12
CA PRO A 57 19.35 4.88 -23.50
C PRO A 57 20.00 3.53 -23.84
N VAL A 58 19.98 2.57 -22.92
CA VAL A 58 20.73 1.32 -22.99
C VAL A 58 19.83 0.22 -23.55
N THR A 59 19.79 0.08 -24.86
CA THR A 59 19.27 -1.14 -25.47
C THR A 59 20.26 -2.27 -25.19
N LEU A 60 19.84 -3.31 -24.48
CA LEU A 60 20.67 -4.51 -24.29
C LEU A 60 20.99 -5.13 -25.66
N PRO A 61 22.22 -5.65 -25.89
CA PRO A 61 22.61 -6.32 -27.14
C PRO A 61 22.01 -7.73 -27.29
N VAL A 62 20.87 -7.99 -26.64
CA VAL A 62 20.17 -9.27 -26.62
C VAL A 62 18.76 -9.02 -27.15
N SER A 63 18.37 -9.79 -28.17
CA SER A 63 17.01 -9.75 -28.74
C SER A 63 15.99 -10.07 -27.66
N GLN A 64 15.07 -9.13 -27.40
CA GLN A 64 14.00 -9.30 -26.43
C GLN A 64 12.90 -10.21 -27.00
N PRO A 65 12.20 -11.00 -26.17
CA PRO A 65 11.02 -11.75 -26.59
C PRO A 65 9.90 -10.80 -27.03
N ASP A 66 8.94 -11.28 -27.84
CA ASP A 66 7.89 -10.46 -28.46
C ASP A 66 6.98 -9.73 -27.45
N LEU A 67 6.80 -10.29 -26.25
CA LEU A 67 6.08 -9.63 -25.15
C LEU A 67 6.93 -8.62 -24.37
N GLY A 68 8.24 -8.56 -24.62
CA GLY A 68 9.23 -7.78 -23.88
C GLY A 68 9.46 -8.30 -22.45
N HIS A 69 10.71 -8.64 -22.08
CA HIS A 69 11.01 -8.98 -20.68
C HIS A 69 10.69 -7.82 -19.73
N SER A 70 10.79 -6.58 -20.22
CA SER A 70 10.43 -5.37 -19.49
C SER A 70 8.94 -5.35 -19.11
N VAL A 71 8.04 -5.65 -20.05
CA VAL A 71 6.59 -5.63 -19.80
C VAL A 71 6.19 -6.70 -18.78
N ALA A 72 6.70 -7.93 -18.93
CA ALA A 72 6.38 -9.02 -18.01
C ALA A 72 6.91 -8.75 -16.59
N SER A 73 8.16 -8.27 -16.48
CA SER A 73 8.78 -7.95 -15.19
C SER A 73 8.07 -6.77 -14.52
N TYR A 74 7.71 -5.75 -15.29
CA TYR A 74 6.94 -4.61 -14.80
C TYR A 74 5.56 -5.04 -14.29
N PHE A 75 4.82 -5.80 -15.09
CA PHE A 75 3.48 -6.26 -14.75
C PHE A 75 3.49 -7.11 -13.46
N VAL A 76 4.34 -8.13 -13.40
CA VAL A 76 4.44 -9.01 -12.22
C VAL A 76 4.96 -8.22 -11.03
N GLY A 77 5.98 -7.38 -11.23
CA GLY A 77 6.55 -6.55 -10.19
C GLY A 77 5.54 -5.60 -9.57
N MET A 78 4.76 -4.89 -10.38
CA MET A 78 3.73 -3.96 -9.90
C MET A 78 2.62 -4.68 -9.13
N TRP A 79 2.06 -5.78 -9.66
CA TRP A 79 1.03 -6.54 -8.93
C TRP A 79 1.56 -7.12 -7.63
N LEU A 80 2.77 -7.67 -7.66
CA LEU A 80 3.41 -8.19 -6.44
C LEU A 80 3.57 -7.06 -5.42
N PHE A 81 4.06 -5.89 -5.85
CA PHE A 81 4.22 -4.72 -4.99
C PHE A 81 2.89 -4.29 -4.35
N GLU A 82 1.81 -4.18 -5.11
CA GLU A 82 0.52 -3.72 -4.58
C GLU A 82 -0.04 -4.65 -3.49
N PHE A 83 0.16 -5.96 -3.63
CA PHE A 83 -0.28 -6.93 -2.61
C PHE A 83 0.67 -7.02 -1.41
N THR A 84 1.97 -6.80 -1.61
CA THR A 84 2.98 -7.04 -0.57
C THR A 84 3.43 -5.77 0.15
N PHE A 85 3.25 -4.60 -0.45
CA PHE A 85 3.54 -3.31 0.16
C PHE A 85 2.82 -3.10 1.50
N PRO A 86 1.53 -3.44 1.66
CA PRO A 86 0.85 -3.29 2.95
C PRO A 86 1.45 -4.23 4.01
N LEU A 87 1.93 -5.42 3.60
CA LEU A 87 2.61 -6.38 4.46
C LEU A 87 4.01 -5.90 4.88
N LEU A 88 4.72 -5.18 3.99
CA LEU A 88 5.98 -4.51 4.33
C LEU A 88 5.79 -3.51 5.47
N LEU A 89 4.69 -2.73 5.44
CA LEU A 89 4.38 -1.78 6.52
C LEU A 89 4.10 -2.50 7.85
N LEU A 90 3.39 -3.63 7.82
CA LEU A 90 3.20 -4.47 9.01
C LEU A 90 4.52 -5.08 9.52
N ALA A 91 5.41 -5.52 8.63
CA ALA A 91 6.70 -6.07 9.02
C ALA A 91 7.60 -5.00 9.65
N ALA A 92 7.58 -3.78 9.11
CA ALA A 92 8.28 -2.65 9.70
C ALA A 92 7.72 -2.32 11.09
N TYR A 93 6.39 -2.34 11.24
CA TYR A 93 5.74 -2.15 12.55
C TYR A 93 6.17 -3.19 13.59
N ASP A 94 6.30 -4.45 13.19
CA ASP A 94 6.67 -5.54 14.10
C ASP A 94 8.16 -5.53 14.45
N ARG A 95 9.00 -5.14 13.49
CA ARG A 95 10.46 -5.13 13.64
C ARG A 95 10.98 -3.91 14.39
N PHE A 96 10.35 -2.76 14.19
CA PHE A 96 10.77 -1.50 14.79
C PHE A 96 9.79 -1.19 15.92
N GLU A 97 10.29 -1.12 17.16
CA GLU A 97 9.50 -0.72 18.34
C GLU A 97 9.16 0.78 18.29
N LEU A 98 8.40 1.18 17.29
CA LEU A 98 8.10 2.58 16.99
C LEU A 98 7.25 3.19 18.10
N ALA A 99 7.51 4.45 18.44
CA ALA A 99 6.61 5.23 19.29
C ALA A 99 5.24 5.42 18.62
N GLU A 100 4.17 5.64 19.41
CA GLU A 100 2.79 5.74 18.92
C GLU A 100 2.60 6.69 17.71
N PRO A 101 3.19 7.90 17.67
CA PRO A 101 3.04 8.79 16.52
C PRO A 101 3.62 8.19 15.23
N TRP A 102 4.74 7.46 15.34
CA TRP A 102 5.37 6.80 14.21
C TRP A 102 4.60 5.56 13.77
N GLN A 103 4.00 4.80 14.71
CA GLN A 103 3.11 3.70 14.37
C GLN A 103 1.90 4.20 13.56
N ARG A 104 1.28 5.30 13.99
CA ARG A 104 0.16 5.93 13.29
C ARG A 104 0.57 6.37 11.88
N ARG A 105 1.69 7.09 11.74
CA ARG A 105 2.25 7.51 10.44
C ARG A 105 2.46 6.34 9.50
N LEU A 106 3.07 5.26 10.00
CA LEU A 106 3.37 4.09 9.21
C LEU A 106 2.11 3.33 8.78
N LEU A 107 1.17 3.11 9.69
CA LEU A 107 0.03 2.22 9.48
C LEU A 107 -1.21 2.90 8.88
N VAL A 108 -1.35 4.21 9.03
CA VAL A 108 -2.49 4.97 8.49
C VAL A 108 -1.99 6.04 7.52
N GLY A 109 -1.02 6.85 7.93
CA GLY A 109 -0.54 7.97 7.12
C GLY A 109 0.04 7.55 5.78
N LEU A 110 0.85 6.50 5.77
CA LEU A 110 1.53 6.02 4.57
C LEU A 110 0.55 5.41 3.55
N PRO A 111 -0.40 4.52 3.94
CA PRO A 111 -1.47 4.10 3.04
C PRO A 111 -2.32 5.27 2.50
N VAL A 112 -2.64 6.27 3.33
CA VAL A 112 -3.41 7.44 2.89
C VAL A 112 -2.61 8.24 1.87
N ALA A 113 -1.35 8.54 2.15
CA ALA A 113 -0.46 9.27 1.26
C ALA A 113 -0.29 8.54 -0.09
N TYR A 114 -0.13 7.22 -0.05
CA TYR A 114 -0.06 6.39 -1.26
C TYR A 114 -1.35 6.53 -2.07
N MET A 115 -2.51 6.31 -1.47
CA MET A 115 -3.80 6.37 -2.16
C MET A 115 -4.06 7.76 -2.77
N THR A 116 -3.75 8.84 -2.04
CA THR A 116 -3.94 10.21 -2.54
C THR A 116 -3.00 10.52 -3.69
N THR A 117 -1.75 10.04 -3.62
CA THR A 117 -0.76 10.23 -4.68
C THR A 117 -1.18 9.49 -5.93
N LEU A 118 -1.62 8.24 -5.79
CA LEU A 118 -2.10 7.45 -6.91
C LEU A 118 -3.36 8.07 -7.54
N LEU A 119 -4.32 8.53 -6.73
CA LEU A 119 -5.50 9.24 -7.23
C LEU A 119 -5.12 10.48 -8.05
N ALA A 120 -4.18 11.29 -7.54
CA ALA A 120 -3.70 12.47 -8.24
C ALA A 120 -2.99 12.10 -9.56
N TYR A 121 -2.09 11.12 -9.53
CA TYR A 121 -1.42 10.60 -10.73
C TYR A 121 -2.43 10.07 -11.76
N CYS A 122 -3.39 9.25 -11.33
CA CYS A 122 -4.40 8.70 -12.22
C CYS A 122 -5.24 9.79 -12.88
N SER A 123 -5.65 10.79 -12.11
CA SER A 123 -6.55 11.85 -12.60
C SER A 123 -5.82 12.87 -13.50
N LEU A 124 -4.57 13.20 -13.18
CA LEU A 124 -3.83 14.28 -13.84
C LEU A 124 -2.91 13.80 -14.97
N VAL A 125 -2.42 12.56 -14.89
CA VAL A 125 -1.42 12.02 -15.81
C VAL A 125 -1.96 10.81 -16.56
N TYR A 126 -2.42 9.79 -15.83
CA TYR A 126 -2.74 8.49 -16.45
C TYR A 126 -3.97 8.55 -17.35
N VAL A 127 -5.14 8.91 -16.82
CA VAL A 127 -6.41 8.91 -17.57
C VAL A 127 -6.38 9.87 -18.77
N PRO A 128 -5.77 11.07 -18.69
CA PRO A 128 -5.62 11.94 -19.86
C PRO A 128 -4.74 11.35 -20.98
N LEU A 129 -3.78 10.47 -20.65
CA LEU A 129 -2.78 9.97 -21.59
C LEU A 129 -3.04 8.53 -22.06
N VAL A 130 -3.72 7.73 -21.25
CA VAL A 130 -3.89 6.29 -21.40
C VAL A 130 -5.37 5.93 -21.30
N SER A 131 -5.92 5.38 -22.40
CA SER A 131 -7.27 4.79 -22.45
C SER A 131 -7.39 3.58 -21.50
N PRO A 132 -8.61 3.08 -21.18
CA PRO A 132 -8.83 2.09 -20.11
C PRO A 132 -7.83 0.93 -20.15
N ALA A 133 -7.23 0.64 -18.99
CA ALA A 133 -6.18 -0.36 -18.85
C ALA A 133 -6.70 -1.51 -17.96
N PRO A 134 -7.43 -2.48 -18.52
CA PRO A 134 -8.09 -3.54 -17.75
C PRO A 134 -7.11 -4.45 -17.01
N LEU A 135 -5.83 -4.43 -17.36
CA LEU A 135 -4.77 -5.20 -16.71
C LEU A 135 -3.80 -4.30 -15.93
N GLY A 136 -4.06 -2.99 -15.85
CA GLY A 136 -3.21 -2.06 -15.13
C GLY A 136 -3.18 -2.38 -13.63
N PRO A 137 -2.00 -2.35 -12.98
CA PRO A 137 -1.91 -2.49 -11.53
C PRO A 137 -2.60 -1.29 -10.85
N ALA A 138 -3.26 -1.55 -9.73
CA ALA A 138 -3.88 -0.50 -8.94
C ALA A 138 -3.80 -0.83 -7.45
N ALA A 139 -3.52 0.20 -6.64
CA ALA A 139 -3.31 0.01 -5.21
C ALA A 139 -4.55 -0.35 -4.41
N THR A 140 -5.74 -0.13 -4.98
CA THR A 140 -7.00 -0.50 -4.32
C THR A 140 -7.95 -1.11 -5.34
N ALA A 141 -8.86 -1.97 -4.88
CA ALA A 141 -9.90 -2.56 -5.72
C ALA A 141 -10.78 -1.48 -6.40
N VAL A 142 -11.05 -0.37 -5.72
CA VAL A 142 -11.82 0.76 -6.28
C VAL A 142 -11.03 1.49 -7.37
N CYS A 143 -9.73 1.71 -7.14
CA CYS A 143 -8.86 2.31 -8.15
C CYS A 143 -8.70 1.39 -9.36
N TYR A 144 -8.60 0.07 -9.15
CA TYR A 144 -8.60 -0.91 -10.23
C TYR A 144 -9.87 -0.80 -11.08
N ALA A 145 -11.04 -0.73 -10.45
CA ALA A 145 -12.31 -0.57 -11.17
C ALA A 145 -12.34 0.72 -12.00
N PHE A 146 -11.78 1.83 -11.48
CA PHE A 146 -11.67 3.07 -12.23
C PHE A 146 -10.73 2.93 -13.45
N CYS A 147 -9.53 2.39 -13.26
CA CYS A 147 -8.56 2.19 -14.33
C CYS A 147 -9.04 1.20 -15.40
N ALA A 148 -9.76 0.15 -14.99
CA ALA A 148 -10.23 -0.90 -15.87
C ALA A 148 -11.43 -0.47 -16.73
N THR A 149 -12.35 0.33 -16.19
CA THR A 149 -13.58 0.70 -16.93
C THR A 149 -13.60 2.13 -17.45
N GLY A 150 -12.76 3.03 -16.92
CA GLY A 150 -12.80 4.46 -17.22
C GLY A 150 -14.09 5.16 -16.80
N ALA A 151 -14.95 4.51 -15.99
CA ALA A 151 -16.26 5.05 -15.66
C ALA A 151 -16.14 6.11 -14.55
N PRO A 152 -16.75 7.30 -14.70
CA PRO A 152 -16.57 8.42 -13.78
C PRO A 152 -17.03 8.11 -12.36
N ILE A 153 -18.02 7.22 -12.20
CA ILE A 153 -18.50 6.77 -10.88
C ILE A 153 -17.37 6.17 -10.04
N TRP A 154 -16.48 5.38 -10.62
CA TRP A 154 -15.36 4.78 -9.89
C TRP A 154 -14.30 5.81 -9.53
N GLY A 155 -14.13 6.86 -10.33
CA GLY A 155 -13.29 8.01 -10.00
C GLY A 155 -13.83 8.74 -8.77
N THR A 156 -15.14 9.00 -8.71
CA THR A 156 -15.80 9.61 -7.55
C THR A 156 -15.68 8.75 -6.30
N VAL A 157 -15.91 7.43 -6.40
CA VAL A 157 -15.76 6.51 -5.26
C VAL A 157 -14.31 6.47 -4.79
N THR A 158 -13.33 6.43 -5.70
CA THR A 158 -11.90 6.47 -5.34
C THR A 158 -11.56 7.76 -4.60
N ALA A 159 -12.03 8.91 -5.08
CA ALA A 159 -11.86 10.19 -4.40
C ALA A 159 -12.52 10.23 -3.02
N ALA A 160 -13.72 9.65 -2.88
CA ALA A 160 -14.41 9.56 -1.59
C ALA A 160 -13.62 8.70 -0.58
N VAL A 161 -13.08 7.56 -1.02
CA VAL A 161 -12.25 6.69 -0.15
C VAL A 161 -10.93 7.39 0.22
N ALA A 162 -10.30 8.10 -0.71
CA ALA A 162 -9.10 8.90 -0.41
C ALA A 162 -9.40 10.03 0.59
N GLY A 163 -10.53 10.73 0.42
CA GLY A 163 -11.01 11.74 1.37
C GLY A 163 -11.30 11.16 2.75
N LEU A 164 -11.90 9.98 2.81
CA LEU A 164 -12.07 9.23 4.06
C LEU A 164 -10.73 8.87 4.69
N GLY A 165 -9.73 8.50 3.89
CA GLY A 165 -8.36 8.29 4.34
C GLY A 165 -7.74 9.54 4.98
N ALA A 166 -7.88 10.69 4.32
CA ALA A 166 -7.43 11.97 4.87
C ALA A 166 -8.15 12.31 6.21
N LEU A 167 -9.45 12.04 6.30
CA LEU A 167 -10.21 12.19 7.54
C LEU A 167 -9.72 11.21 8.62
N ALA A 168 -9.47 9.95 8.29
CA ALA A 168 -8.92 8.97 9.20
C ALA A 168 -7.55 9.42 9.73
N TRP A 169 -6.68 9.91 8.86
CA TRP A 169 -5.38 10.48 9.20
C TRP A 169 -5.48 11.67 10.17
N VAL A 170 -6.27 12.68 9.82
CA VAL A 170 -6.46 13.88 10.67
C VAL A 170 -7.10 13.50 12.00
N SER A 171 -8.08 12.61 11.99
CA SER A 171 -8.74 12.14 13.21
C SER A 171 -7.78 11.42 14.15
N ALA A 172 -6.79 10.72 13.59
CA ALA A 172 -5.78 10.01 14.35
C ALA A 172 -4.69 10.96 14.89
N GLU A 173 -4.30 11.99 14.14
CA GLU A 173 -3.38 13.04 14.62
C GLU A 173 -4.00 13.93 15.70
N ARG A 174 -5.33 14.13 15.67
CA ARG A 174 -6.06 14.95 16.65
C ARG A 174 -6.73 14.13 17.76
N ASP A 175 -6.43 12.84 17.84
CA ASP A 175 -6.96 11.93 18.86
C ASP A 175 -8.50 11.92 19.02
N TRP A 176 -9.21 12.02 17.90
CA TRP A 176 -10.68 12.03 17.93
C TRP A 176 -11.25 10.72 18.50
N ALA A 177 -12.44 10.81 19.10
CA ALA A 177 -13.10 9.66 19.71
C ALA A 177 -13.31 8.49 18.72
N ARG A 178 -13.58 8.79 17.43
CA ARG A 178 -13.89 7.82 16.38
C ARG A 178 -12.71 7.42 15.49
N GLN A 179 -11.48 7.81 15.84
CA GLN A 179 -10.28 7.57 15.01
C GLN A 179 -10.10 6.10 14.57
N GLY A 180 -10.37 5.15 15.47
CA GLY A 180 -10.24 3.72 15.17
C GLY A 180 -11.25 3.24 14.12
N TRP A 181 -12.49 3.71 14.18
CA TRP A 181 -13.53 3.36 13.20
C TRP A 181 -13.27 3.96 11.83
N LEU A 182 -12.79 5.21 11.77
CA LEU A 182 -12.43 5.86 10.51
C LEU A 182 -11.27 5.12 9.83
N ALA A 183 -10.25 4.71 10.58
CA ALA A 183 -9.15 3.92 10.05
C ALA A 183 -9.58 2.54 9.53
N VAL A 184 -10.50 1.85 10.23
CA VAL A 184 -11.06 0.57 9.76
C VAL A 184 -11.88 0.77 8.48
N LEU A 185 -12.76 1.77 8.45
CA LEU A 185 -13.60 2.03 7.28
C LEU A 185 -12.75 2.36 6.05
N PHE A 186 -11.77 3.25 6.20
CA PHE A 186 -10.79 3.52 5.15
C PHE A 186 -10.05 2.24 4.73
N GLY A 187 -9.55 1.47 5.71
CA GLY A 187 -8.73 0.30 5.44
C GLY A 187 -9.48 -0.80 4.68
N VAL A 188 -10.77 -1.01 4.98
CA VAL A 188 -11.62 -1.98 4.27
C VAL A 188 -11.93 -1.51 2.84
N LEU A 189 -12.24 -0.23 2.67
CA LEU A 189 -12.58 0.33 1.35
C LEU A 189 -11.36 0.47 0.42
N SER A 190 -10.15 0.47 0.97
CA SER A 190 -8.89 0.61 0.24
C SER A 190 -8.09 -0.70 0.18
N LEU A 191 -8.73 -1.87 0.29
CA LEU A 191 -8.01 -3.14 0.14
C LEU A 191 -7.39 -3.28 -1.27
N PRO A 192 -6.15 -3.84 -1.38
CA PRO A 192 -5.32 -4.37 -0.29
C PRO A 192 -4.51 -3.33 0.49
N LEU A 193 -4.29 -2.12 -0.06
CA LEU A 193 -3.48 -1.05 0.55
C LEU A 193 -3.82 -0.74 2.01
N GLY A 194 -5.10 -0.78 2.34
CA GLY A 194 -5.64 -0.40 3.65
C GLY A 194 -5.42 -1.39 4.81
N VAL A 195 -4.84 -2.57 4.58
CA VAL A 195 -4.65 -3.61 5.63
C VAL A 195 -3.97 -3.07 6.92
N PRO A 196 -2.87 -2.30 6.85
CA PRO A 196 -2.24 -1.67 8.02
C PRO A 196 -3.18 -0.77 8.82
N ALA A 197 -4.05 -0.02 8.12
CA ALA A 197 -5.00 0.88 8.74
C ALA A 197 -6.11 0.11 9.46
N VAL A 198 -6.57 -1.01 8.89
CA VAL A 198 -7.50 -1.95 9.57
C VAL A 198 -6.87 -2.47 10.85
N TYR A 199 -5.61 -2.92 10.80
CA TYR A 199 -4.92 -3.46 11.97
C TYR A 199 -4.79 -2.41 13.09
N TRP A 200 -4.34 -1.20 12.76
CA TRP A 200 -4.21 -0.12 13.73
C TRP A 200 -5.57 0.29 14.31
N GLY A 201 -6.58 0.49 13.45
CA GLY A 201 -7.91 0.91 13.87
C GLY A 201 -8.64 -0.12 14.72
N TYR A 202 -8.57 -1.40 14.35
CA TYR A 202 -9.18 -2.50 15.10
C TYR A 202 -8.66 -2.60 16.54
N ARG A 203 -7.33 -2.44 16.74
CA ARG A 203 -6.74 -2.41 18.08
C ARG A 203 -7.22 -1.22 18.90
N ARG A 204 -7.42 -0.06 18.28
CA ARG A 204 -7.92 1.15 18.94
C ARG A 204 -9.38 0.99 19.37
N VAL A 205 -10.22 0.35 18.54
CA VAL A 205 -11.64 0.07 18.85
C VAL A 205 -11.76 -0.95 19.99
N ARG A 206 -10.99 -2.05 19.94
CA ARG A 206 -10.94 -3.08 20.99
C ARG A 206 -10.52 -2.51 22.35
N ARG A 207 -9.53 -1.62 22.39
CA ARG A 207 -9.05 -1.00 23.64
C ARG A 207 -10.06 -0.07 24.31
N LYS A 208 -11.09 0.40 23.60
CA LYS A 208 -12.13 1.29 24.17
C LYS A 208 -13.36 0.52 24.66
N THR A 209 -13.46 -0.77 24.36
CA THR A 209 -14.60 -1.64 24.72
C THR A 209 -14.30 -2.57 25.89
N VAL A 210 -13.05 -2.54 26.39
CA VAL A 210 -12.58 -3.19 27.62
C VAL A 210 -12.25 -2.08 28.61
#